data_AF-A0A1V4RX14-F1
#
_entry.id   AF-A0A1V4RX14-F1
#
_cell.length_a   1.000
_cell.length_b   1.000
_cell.length_c   1.000
_cell.angle_alpha   90.00
_cell.angle_beta   90.00
_cell.angle_gamma   90.00
#
_symmetry.space_group_name_H-M   'P 1'
#
loop_
_entity.id
_entity.type
_entity.pdbx_description
1 polymer ?
#
loop_
_entity_poly.entity_id
_entity_poly.type
_entity_poly.pdbx_seq_one_letter_code
_entity_poly.pdbx_strand_id
1 'polypeptide(L)'
;GAELVLTPGKGGMKGAIKHAQEILSESTDAYMPNQFTNPANPAIHRKTTAEEIWRDTSGGVDILVAGVGTGGTITGISEVIKGRKPSFKAVAVEPSDSSVLSGGDPGPHKIQGIGAGFIPEVLNTRIIDEIVTVTNDQAFKVARDLARHEGILCGISSGAAVSAALEIAKRPENSKKQIVAILPSTGERYLSTELFQDG
;
A
#
# COMPACT_ATOMS: atom_id res chain seq x y z
N GLY A 1 -13.28 -6.86 -21.25
CA GLY A 1 -13.49 -5.89 -22.34
C GLY A 1 -13.58 -4.48 -21.78
N ALA A 2 -12.50 -4.00 -21.16
CA ALA A 2 -12.35 -2.58 -20.85
C ALA A 2 -11.55 -1.93 -21.99
N GLU A 3 -11.89 -0.69 -22.33
CA GLU A 3 -11.07 0.11 -23.24
C GLU A 3 -9.86 0.66 -22.48
N LEU A 4 -8.67 0.57 -23.09
CA LEU A 4 -7.42 1.03 -22.49
C LEU A 4 -6.90 2.24 -23.25
N VAL A 5 -6.78 3.36 -22.53
CA VAL A 5 -6.14 4.58 -23.04
C VAL A 5 -4.80 4.75 -22.33
N LEU A 6 -3.71 4.68 -23.08
CA LEU A 6 -2.36 4.80 -22.54
C LEU A 6 -1.92 6.27 -22.51
N THR A 7 -1.47 6.74 -21.35
CA THR A 7 -0.87 8.08 -21.18
C THR A 7 0.66 8.02 -21.18
N PRO A 8 1.37 9.11 -21.51
CA PRO A 8 2.83 9.14 -21.46
C PRO A 8 3.40 8.76 -20.08
N GLY A 9 4.32 7.78 -20.05
CA GLY A 9 4.88 7.25 -18.79
C GLY A 9 5.56 8.29 -17.89
N LYS A 10 6.18 9.33 -18.49
CA LYS A 10 6.80 10.45 -17.75
C LYS A 10 5.80 11.17 -16.83
N GLY A 11 4.52 11.19 -17.17
CA GLY A 11 3.48 11.81 -16.35
C GLY A 11 3.07 11.00 -15.12
N GLY A 12 3.44 9.72 -15.05
CA GLY A 12 3.07 8.81 -13.97
C GLY A 12 1.56 8.85 -13.64
N MET A 13 1.23 8.66 -12.37
CA MET A 13 -0.17 8.68 -11.90
C MET A 13 -0.85 10.03 -12.08
N LYS A 14 -0.12 11.15 -11.88
CA LYS A 14 -0.67 12.51 -12.07
C LYS A 14 -1.12 12.75 -13.52
N GLY A 15 -0.34 12.28 -14.49
CA GLY A 15 -0.67 12.35 -15.91
C GLY A 15 -1.93 11.54 -16.26
N ALA A 16 -2.03 10.32 -15.72
CA ALA A 16 -3.21 9.47 -15.91
C ALA A 16 -4.49 10.10 -15.30
N ILE A 17 -4.40 10.68 -14.10
CA ILE A 17 -5.52 11.37 -13.45
C ILE A 17 -5.96 12.59 -14.29
N LYS A 18 -5.00 13.39 -14.77
CA LYS A 18 -5.31 14.55 -15.61
C LYS A 18 -6.07 14.13 -16.87
N HIS A 19 -5.62 13.08 -17.54
CA HIS A 19 -6.29 12.60 -18.75
C HIS A 19 -7.68 12.01 -18.46
N ALA A 20 -7.85 11.31 -17.34
CA ALA A 20 -9.17 10.85 -16.90
C ALA A 20 -10.14 12.01 -16.62
N GLN A 21 -9.64 13.15 -16.11
CA GLN A 21 -10.43 14.37 -15.93
C GLN A 21 -10.82 15.02 -17.26
N GLU A 22 -9.93 15.00 -18.26
CA GLU A 22 -10.23 15.47 -19.63
C GLU A 22 -11.40 14.67 -20.22
N ILE A 23 -11.34 13.34 -20.17
CA ILE A 23 -12.43 12.43 -20.63
C ILE A 23 -13.74 12.75 -19.90
N LEU A 24 -13.70 12.94 -18.58
CA LEU A 24 -14.87 13.28 -17.77
C LEU A 24 -15.46 14.64 -18.16
N SER A 25 -14.62 15.61 -18.54
CA SER A 25 -15.08 16.96 -18.93
C SER A 25 -15.73 17.00 -20.31
N GLU A 26 -15.39 16.05 -21.18
CA GLU A 26 -15.88 15.97 -22.56
C GLU A 26 -17.12 15.08 -22.72
N SER A 27 -17.48 14.29 -21.69
CA SER A 27 -18.60 13.35 -21.73
C SER A 27 -19.65 13.66 -20.66
N THR A 28 -20.91 13.71 -21.07
CA THR A 28 -22.05 13.91 -20.15
C THR A 28 -22.55 12.62 -19.51
N ASP A 29 -22.06 11.46 -19.96
CA ASP A 29 -22.44 10.13 -19.45
C ASP A 29 -21.24 9.40 -18.80
N ALA A 30 -20.19 10.15 -18.47
CA ALA A 30 -19.02 9.63 -17.78
C ALA A 30 -19.13 9.80 -16.26
N TYR A 31 -18.68 8.78 -15.52
CA TYR A 31 -18.52 8.83 -14.08
C TYR A 31 -17.10 8.41 -13.71
N MET A 32 -16.42 9.22 -12.88
CA MET A 32 -15.08 8.91 -12.38
C MET A 32 -15.16 8.48 -10.91
N PRO A 33 -14.89 7.20 -10.57
CA PRO A 33 -14.93 6.73 -9.18
C PRO A 33 -13.94 7.41 -8.22
N ASN A 34 -12.86 7.97 -8.77
CA ASN A 34 -11.86 8.79 -8.10
C ASN A 34 -11.30 8.21 -6.78
N GLN A 35 -10.58 7.08 -6.87
CA GLN A 35 -10.09 6.32 -5.71
C GLN A 35 -9.22 7.11 -4.71
N PHE A 36 -8.60 8.21 -5.11
CA PHE A 36 -7.71 9.01 -4.24
C PHE A 36 -8.45 10.03 -3.36
N THR A 37 -9.70 10.34 -3.68
CA THR A 37 -10.53 11.31 -2.93
C THR A 37 -11.85 10.70 -2.43
N ASN A 38 -12.29 9.57 -3.00
CA ASN A 38 -13.57 8.97 -2.67
C ASN A 38 -13.57 8.32 -1.27
N PRO A 39 -14.38 8.81 -0.30
CA PRO A 39 -14.40 8.29 1.06
C PRO A 39 -14.89 6.84 1.17
N ALA A 40 -15.56 6.31 0.13
CA ALA A 40 -15.95 4.91 0.06
C ALA A 40 -14.73 3.96 0.10
N ASN A 41 -13.57 4.41 -0.40
CA ASN A 41 -12.32 3.65 -0.37
C ASN A 41 -11.87 3.29 1.06
N PRO A 42 -11.53 4.23 1.95
CA PRO A 42 -11.22 3.86 3.33
C PRO A 42 -12.44 3.31 4.08
N ALA A 43 -13.67 3.70 3.73
CA ALA A 43 -14.87 3.21 4.40
C ALA A 43 -15.07 1.70 4.26
N ILE A 44 -14.71 1.10 3.13
CA ILE A 44 -14.81 -0.35 3.00
C ILE A 44 -13.82 -1.06 3.93
N HIS A 45 -12.59 -0.55 4.05
CA HIS A 45 -11.57 -1.12 4.94
C HIS A 45 -11.93 -0.98 6.42
N ARG A 46 -12.66 0.07 6.81
CA ARG A 46 -13.25 0.17 8.16
C ARG A 46 -14.26 -0.93 8.41
N LYS A 47 -15.14 -1.19 7.44
CA LYS A 47 -16.28 -2.11 7.57
C LYS A 47 -15.89 -3.58 7.47
N THR A 48 -14.82 -3.90 6.73
CA THR A 48 -14.44 -5.28 6.44
C THR A 48 -13.04 -5.58 6.94
N THR A 49 -12.00 -5.02 6.30
CA THR A 49 -10.61 -5.40 6.56
C THR A 49 -10.19 -5.20 8.01
N ALA A 50 -10.63 -4.12 8.66
CA ALA A 50 -10.37 -3.86 10.07
C ALA A 50 -11.03 -4.91 10.98
N GLU A 51 -12.28 -5.26 10.68
CA GLU A 51 -13.06 -6.23 11.46
C GLU A 51 -12.51 -7.64 11.31
N GLU A 52 -12.08 -8.01 10.10
CA GLU A 52 -11.43 -9.28 9.81
C GLU A 52 -10.13 -9.42 10.61
N ILE A 53 -9.23 -8.42 10.52
CA ILE A 53 -7.99 -8.43 11.31
C ILE A 53 -8.30 -8.48 12.81
N TRP A 54 -9.25 -7.68 13.30
CA TRP A 54 -9.58 -7.66 14.72
C TRP A 54 -10.09 -9.02 15.21
N ARG A 55 -11.03 -9.62 14.49
CA ARG A 55 -11.60 -10.93 14.82
C ARG A 55 -10.53 -12.03 14.74
N ASP A 56 -9.79 -12.10 13.65
CA ASP A 56 -8.87 -13.20 13.35
C ASP A 56 -7.62 -13.14 14.24
N THR A 57 -7.29 -11.96 14.77
CA THR A 57 -6.26 -11.80 15.81
C THR A 57 -6.80 -11.84 17.23
N SER A 58 -8.11 -12.03 17.43
CA SER A 58 -8.79 -11.94 18.74
C SER A 58 -8.45 -10.65 19.51
N GLY A 59 -8.30 -9.53 18.80
CA GLY A 59 -7.86 -8.23 19.34
C GLY A 59 -6.37 -8.14 19.69
N GLY A 60 -5.60 -9.19 19.39
CA GLY A 60 -4.17 -9.31 19.72
C GLY A 60 -3.25 -8.45 18.86
N VAL A 61 -3.67 -8.01 17.67
CA VAL A 61 -2.83 -7.20 16.77
C VAL A 61 -2.27 -5.96 17.48
N ASP A 62 -0.95 -5.80 17.43
CA ASP A 62 -0.23 -4.66 18.02
C ASP A 62 0.22 -3.66 16.96
N ILE A 63 0.64 -4.16 15.79
CA ILE A 63 1.21 -3.34 14.73
C ILE A 63 0.61 -3.75 13.38
N LEU A 64 0.16 -2.78 12.61
CA LEU A 64 -0.18 -2.96 11.20
C LEU A 64 0.92 -2.35 10.33
N VAL A 65 1.35 -3.09 9.30
CA VAL A 65 2.28 -2.61 8.28
C VAL A 65 1.58 -2.67 6.92
N ALA A 66 1.43 -1.51 6.28
CA ALA A 66 0.73 -1.41 5.01
C ALA A 66 1.38 -0.41 4.05
N GLY A 67 1.57 -0.84 2.80
CA GLY A 67 2.00 0.03 1.72
C GLY A 67 0.96 1.09 1.36
N VAL A 68 1.40 2.31 1.07
CA VAL A 68 0.50 3.44 0.77
C VAL A 68 0.46 3.73 -0.73
N GLY A 69 -0.62 3.27 -1.37
CA GLY A 69 -1.06 3.72 -2.69
C GLY A 69 -2.06 4.86 -2.58
N THR A 70 -3.35 4.52 -2.50
CA THR A 70 -4.41 5.50 -2.18
C THR A 70 -4.44 5.87 -0.70
N GLY A 71 -3.91 5.04 0.18
CA GLY A 71 -4.01 5.23 1.63
C GLY A 71 -5.32 4.75 2.27
N GLY A 72 -6.27 4.25 1.47
CA GLY A 72 -7.55 3.76 1.97
C GLY A 72 -7.42 2.60 2.97
N THR A 73 -6.54 1.64 2.69
CA THR A 73 -6.31 0.46 3.53
C THR A 73 -5.80 0.84 4.92
N ILE A 74 -4.67 1.56 5.00
CA ILE A 74 -4.09 1.95 6.30
C ILE A 74 -5.01 2.89 7.08
N THR A 75 -5.71 3.81 6.40
CA THR A 75 -6.68 4.72 7.03
C THR A 75 -7.84 3.94 7.64
N GLY A 76 -8.51 3.10 6.85
CA GLY A 76 -9.70 2.41 7.32
C GLY A 76 -9.40 1.41 8.43
N ILE A 77 -8.30 0.66 8.33
CA ILE A 77 -7.92 -0.31 9.37
C ILE A 77 -7.56 0.42 10.67
N SER A 78 -6.67 1.41 10.59
CA SER A 78 -6.10 2.02 11.79
C SER A 78 -7.10 2.85 12.56
N GLU A 79 -8.02 3.56 11.90
CA GLU A 79 -9.05 4.34 12.61
C GLU A 79 -9.96 3.46 13.47
N VAL A 80 -10.35 2.29 12.96
CA VAL A 80 -11.18 1.34 13.71
C VAL A 80 -10.38 0.71 14.84
N ILE A 81 -9.19 0.17 14.54
CA ILE A 81 -8.42 -0.59 15.53
C ILE A 81 -7.87 0.31 16.63
N LYS A 82 -7.40 1.54 16.33
CA LYS A 82 -6.94 2.49 17.35
C LYS A 82 -8.06 2.90 18.30
N GLY A 83 -9.30 2.98 17.82
CA GLY A 83 -10.48 3.21 18.66
C GLY A 83 -10.74 2.09 19.68
N ARG A 84 -10.28 0.86 19.39
CA ARG A 84 -10.42 -0.31 20.28
C ARG A 84 -9.19 -0.55 21.15
N LYS A 85 -8.00 -0.30 20.59
CA LYS A 85 -6.69 -0.53 21.21
C LYS A 85 -5.81 0.70 20.98
N PRO A 86 -5.80 1.69 21.90
CA PRO A 86 -5.00 2.91 21.74
C PRO A 86 -3.48 2.69 21.62
N SER A 87 -2.98 1.54 22.11
CA SER A 87 -1.57 1.14 21.98
C SER A 87 -1.20 0.61 20.59
N PHE A 88 -2.18 0.35 19.72
CA PHE A 88 -1.96 -0.14 18.35
C PHE A 88 -1.17 0.88 17.53
N LYS A 89 -0.21 0.36 16.75
CA LYS A 89 0.66 1.15 15.89
C LYS A 89 0.37 0.88 14.41
N ALA A 90 0.28 1.95 13.63
CA ALA A 90 0.15 1.88 12.19
C ALA A 90 1.44 2.36 11.52
N VAL A 91 2.01 1.50 10.68
CA VAL A 91 3.24 1.74 9.94
C VAL A 91 2.92 1.84 8.46
N ALA A 92 3.17 3.02 7.90
CA ALA A 92 3.08 3.26 6.47
C ALA A 92 4.37 2.82 5.77
N VAL A 93 4.24 2.14 4.64
CA VAL A 93 5.37 1.77 3.78
C VAL A 93 5.32 2.56 2.47
N GLU A 94 6.44 3.18 2.11
CA GLU A 94 6.60 3.90 0.85
C GLU A 94 7.96 3.59 0.17
N PRO A 95 8.10 3.82 -1.14
CA PRO A 95 9.38 3.65 -1.83
C PRO A 95 10.43 4.67 -1.37
N SER A 96 11.67 4.24 -1.20
CA SER A 96 12.81 5.14 -0.93
C SER A 96 12.97 6.21 -2.00
N ASP A 97 12.71 5.87 -3.27
CA ASP A 97 12.92 6.74 -4.42
C ASP A 97 11.73 7.69 -4.66
N SER A 98 10.68 7.62 -3.83
CA SER A 98 9.47 8.45 -3.92
C SER A 98 8.85 8.66 -2.53
N SER A 99 9.66 9.16 -1.60
CA SER A 99 9.37 9.18 -0.16
C SER A 99 8.56 10.41 0.28
N VAL A 100 7.42 10.64 -0.38
CA VAL A 100 6.60 11.84 -0.21
C VAL A 100 5.99 11.94 1.19
N LEU A 101 5.61 10.82 1.81
CA LEU A 101 5.07 10.83 3.18
C LEU A 101 6.15 11.22 4.19
N SER A 102 7.40 10.87 3.93
CA SER A 102 8.57 11.27 4.71
C SER A 102 9.05 12.70 4.43
N GLY A 103 8.38 13.45 3.54
CA GLY A 103 8.74 14.81 3.17
C GLY A 103 9.80 14.93 2.07
N GLY A 104 10.15 13.83 1.40
CA GLY A 104 11.02 13.83 0.22
C GLY A 104 10.28 14.13 -1.08
N ASP A 105 11.03 14.18 -2.17
CA ASP A 105 10.50 14.42 -3.51
C ASP A 105 9.88 13.15 -4.13
N PRO A 106 8.86 13.29 -5.00
CA PRO A 106 8.37 12.17 -5.80
C PRO A 106 9.42 11.77 -6.84
N GLY A 107 9.58 10.46 -7.05
CA GLY A 107 10.52 9.94 -8.04
C GLY A 107 10.07 8.61 -8.65
N PRO A 108 10.72 8.16 -9.74
CA PRO A 108 10.40 6.89 -10.37
C PRO A 108 10.84 5.72 -9.49
N HIS A 109 9.97 4.73 -9.33
CA HIS A 109 10.25 3.51 -8.58
C HIS A 109 9.53 2.31 -9.21
N LYS A 110 9.89 1.09 -8.76
CA LYS A 110 9.38 -0.17 -9.32
C LYS A 110 8.37 -0.88 -8.42
N ILE A 111 8.17 -0.39 -7.19
CA ILE A 111 7.18 -0.94 -6.24
C ILE A 111 5.74 -0.62 -6.67
N GLN A 112 5.21 -1.39 -7.61
CA GLN A 112 3.87 -1.17 -8.17
C GLN A 112 2.77 -1.28 -7.10
N GLY A 113 1.87 -0.28 -7.09
CA GLY A 113 0.70 -0.21 -6.20
C GLY A 113 0.84 0.74 -5.02
N ILE A 114 2.05 1.24 -4.73
CA ILE A 114 2.32 2.23 -3.67
C ILE A 114 3.08 3.43 -4.24
N GLY A 115 3.31 4.48 -3.44
CA GLY A 115 4.20 5.59 -3.84
C GLY A 115 3.64 6.47 -4.95
N ALA A 116 2.39 6.91 -4.85
CA ALA A 116 1.70 7.64 -5.92
C ALA A 116 2.34 9.00 -6.35
N GLY A 117 3.36 9.48 -5.64
CA GLY A 117 4.06 10.75 -5.92
C GLY A 117 3.30 12.00 -5.43
N PHE A 118 2.34 11.80 -4.52
CA PHE A 118 1.59 12.82 -3.79
C PHE A 118 0.91 12.17 -2.58
N ILE A 119 0.45 12.97 -1.61
CA ILE A 119 -0.35 12.51 -0.47
C ILE A 119 -1.82 12.47 -0.91
N PRO A 120 -2.48 11.29 -0.96
CA PRO A 120 -3.89 11.19 -1.34
C PRO A 120 -4.82 11.84 -0.30
N GLU A 121 -5.94 12.39 -0.74
CA GLU A 121 -6.91 13.04 0.15
C GLU A 121 -7.58 12.06 1.12
N VAL A 122 -7.81 10.81 0.69
CA VAL A 122 -8.38 9.77 1.56
C VAL A 122 -7.39 9.22 2.60
N LEU A 123 -6.11 9.57 2.52
CA LEU A 123 -5.12 9.16 3.52
C LEU A 123 -5.23 10.06 4.76
N ASN A 124 -5.70 9.50 5.87
CA ASN A 124 -5.56 10.16 7.16
C ASN A 124 -4.13 10.02 7.65
N THR A 125 -3.30 11.08 7.59
CA THR A 125 -1.88 10.99 8.02
C THR A 125 -1.72 10.96 9.54
N ARG A 126 -2.73 11.37 10.32
CA ARG A 126 -2.65 11.46 11.79
C ARG A 126 -2.67 10.10 12.48
N ILE A 127 -3.11 9.05 11.78
CA ILE A 127 -3.08 7.67 12.29
C ILE A 127 -1.70 7.02 12.19
N ILE A 128 -0.79 7.59 11.40
CA ILE A 128 0.51 6.97 11.11
C ILE A 128 1.44 7.23 12.29
N ASP A 129 1.94 6.16 12.91
CA ASP A 129 2.93 6.27 13.99
C ASP A 129 4.36 6.25 13.46
N GLU A 130 4.59 5.58 12.33
CA GLU A 130 5.90 5.43 11.70
C GLU A 130 5.75 5.29 10.19
N ILE A 131 6.70 5.83 9.44
CA ILE A 131 6.84 5.63 8.00
C ILE A 131 8.16 4.89 7.78
N VAL A 132 8.11 3.78 7.04
CA VAL A 132 9.28 3.01 6.65
C VAL A 132 9.46 3.13 5.14
N THR A 133 10.64 3.57 4.71
CA THR A 133 11.03 3.57 3.31
C THR A 133 11.63 2.23 2.93
N VAL A 134 11.28 1.74 1.74
CA VAL A 134 11.77 0.45 1.22
C VAL A 134 12.30 0.64 -0.19
N THR A 135 13.46 0.06 -0.48
CA THR A 135 14.05 0.10 -1.83
C THR A 135 13.40 -0.93 -2.76
N ASN A 136 13.55 -0.74 -4.07
CA ASN A 136 13.07 -1.72 -5.06
C ASN A 136 13.68 -3.11 -4.81
N ASP A 137 14.99 -3.18 -4.54
CA ASP A 137 15.72 -4.42 -4.33
C ASP A 137 15.27 -5.17 -3.07
N GLN A 138 15.00 -4.43 -1.97
CA GLN A 138 14.44 -5.01 -0.75
C GLN A 138 13.06 -5.64 -1.02
N ALA A 139 12.18 -4.90 -1.71
CA ALA A 139 10.85 -5.38 -2.06
C ALA A 139 10.90 -6.63 -2.96
N PHE A 140 11.73 -6.63 -3.99
CA PHE A 140 11.91 -7.77 -4.89
C PHE A 140 12.48 -8.99 -4.16
N LYS A 141 13.55 -8.80 -3.38
CA LYS A 141 14.18 -9.88 -2.63
C LYS A 141 13.17 -10.55 -1.70
N VAL A 142 12.45 -9.78 -0.90
CA VAL A 142 11.49 -10.33 0.07
C VAL A 142 10.30 -10.99 -0.62
N ALA A 143 9.77 -10.43 -1.72
CA ALA A 143 8.71 -11.08 -2.48
C ALA A 143 9.16 -12.44 -3.07
N ARG A 144 10.40 -12.53 -3.58
CA ARG A 144 10.98 -13.78 -4.07
C ARG A 144 11.22 -14.79 -2.95
N ASP A 145 11.68 -14.32 -1.79
CA ASP A 145 11.91 -15.16 -0.60
C ASP A 145 10.60 -15.72 -0.05
N LEU A 146 9.52 -14.93 -0.03
CA LEU A 146 8.17 -15.40 0.32
C LEU A 146 7.69 -16.54 -0.59
N ALA A 147 7.92 -16.43 -1.89
CA ALA A 147 7.58 -17.50 -2.83
C ALA A 147 8.45 -18.75 -2.59
N ARG A 148 9.76 -18.57 -2.37
CA ARG A 148 10.73 -19.67 -2.22
C ARG A 148 10.60 -20.42 -0.90
N HIS A 149 10.38 -19.71 0.20
CA HIS A 149 10.45 -20.26 1.55
C HIS A 149 9.08 -20.50 2.19
N GLU A 150 8.09 -19.67 1.86
CA GLU A 150 6.75 -19.73 2.46
C GLU A 150 5.68 -20.24 1.48
N GLY A 151 6.02 -20.44 0.20
CA GLY A 151 5.06 -20.80 -0.84
C GLY A 151 4.04 -19.69 -1.16
N ILE A 152 4.32 -18.45 -0.76
CA ILE A 152 3.44 -17.30 -0.95
C ILE A 152 3.87 -16.54 -2.21
N LEU A 153 3.17 -16.78 -3.32
CA LEU A 153 3.38 -16.05 -4.57
C LEU A 153 2.68 -14.69 -4.53
N CYS A 154 3.40 -13.63 -4.16
CA CYS A 154 2.85 -12.28 -3.98
C CYS A 154 3.47 -11.22 -4.92
N GLY A 155 2.82 -10.06 -5.04
CA GLY A 155 3.32 -8.91 -5.80
C GLY A 155 4.45 -8.13 -5.11
N ILE A 156 4.95 -7.11 -5.80
CA ILE A 156 6.12 -6.31 -5.36
C ILE A 156 5.83 -5.54 -4.06
N SER A 157 4.65 -4.92 -3.96
CA SER A 157 4.24 -4.17 -2.76
C SER A 157 4.02 -5.05 -1.53
N SER A 158 3.66 -6.32 -1.72
CA SER A 158 3.64 -7.34 -0.66
C SER A 158 5.05 -7.56 -0.10
N GLY A 159 6.05 -7.71 -0.96
CA GLY A 159 7.45 -7.80 -0.56
C GLY A 159 7.92 -6.56 0.22
N ALA A 160 7.50 -5.37 -0.20
CA ALA A 160 7.82 -4.13 0.52
C ALA A 160 7.21 -4.11 1.94
N ALA A 161 5.92 -4.44 2.06
CA ALA A 161 5.23 -4.50 3.35
C ALA A 161 5.87 -5.52 4.30
N VAL A 162 6.23 -6.71 3.80
CA VAL A 162 6.90 -7.73 4.61
C VAL A 162 8.33 -7.34 4.95
N SER A 163 9.06 -6.69 4.04
CA SER A 163 10.41 -6.17 4.33
C SER A 163 10.37 -5.20 5.52
N ALA A 164 9.44 -4.24 5.51
CA ALA A 164 9.26 -3.32 6.62
C ALA A 164 8.84 -4.05 7.91
N ALA A 165 7.92 -5.01 7.82
CA ALA A 165 7.47 -5.79 8.98
C ALA A 165 8.61 -6.60 9.62
N LEU A 166 9.50 -7.18 8.81
CA LEU A 166 10.68 -7.91 9.31
C LEU A 166 11.65 -6.98 10.04
N GLU A 167 11.90 -5.77 9.52
CA GLU A 167 12.75 -4.78 10.21
C GLU A 167 12.12 -4.31 11.53
N ILE A 168 10.81 -4.15 11.58
CA ILE A 168 10.08 -3.79 12.82
C ILE A 168 10.12 -4.95 13.83
N ALA A 169 9.96 -6.19 13.36
CA ALA A 169 9.96 -7.38 14.21
C ALA A 169 11.32 -7.63 14.89
N LYS A 170 12.43 -7.21 14.27
CA LYS A 170 13.79 -7.33 14.85
C LYS A 170 14.02 -6.43 16.06
N ARG A 171 13.18 -5.42 16.29
CA ARG A 171 13.39 -4.44 17.35
C ARG A 171 13.02 -5.02 18.72
N PRO A 172 13.87 -4.90 19.75
CA PRO A 172 13.64 -5.52 21.06
C PRO A 172 12.29 -5.15 21.70
N GLU A 173 11.84 -3.89 21.54
CA GLU A 173 10.57 -3.39 22.06
C GLU A 173 9.32 -4.01 21.41
N ASN A 174 9.50 -4.73 20.29
CA ASN A 174 8.44 -5.46 19.59
C ASN A 174 8.49 -6.98 19.86
N SER A 175 9.36 -7.43 20.77
CA SER A 175 9.36 -8.82 21.22
C SER A 175 7.96 -9.23 21.70
N LYS A 176 7.48 -10.37 21.20
CA LYS A 176 6.15 -10.95 21.47
C LYS A 176 4.95 -10.13 20.98
N LYS A 177 5.16 -9.01 20.28
CA LYS A 177 4.06 -8.26 19.65
C LYS A 177 3.57 -8.98 18.40
N GLN A 178 2.28 -8.87 18.14
CA GLN A 178 1.66 -9.40 16.93
C GLN A 178 1.64 -8.34 15.83
N ILE A 179 2.36 -8.61 14.73
CA ILE A 179 2.45 -7.74 13.55
C ILE A 179 1.61 -8.33 12.43
N VAL A 180 0.76 -7.51 11.81
CA VAL A 180 -0.01 -7.86 10.61
C VAL A 180 0.50 -7.03 9.44
N ALA A 181 0.96 -7.69 8.38
CA ALA A 181 1.37 -7.05 7.13
C ALA A 181 0.33 -7.31 6.02
N ILE A 182 0.00 -6.28 5.23
CA ILE A 182 -0.94 -6.43 4.10
C ILE A 182 -0.18 -6.85 2.84
N LEU A 183 -0.60 -7.97 2.25
CA LEU A 183 -0.10 -8.47 0.97
C LEU A 183 -1.18 -8.22 -0.11
N PRO A 184 -1.12 -7.14 -0.90
CA PRO A 184 -2.29 -6.65 -1.63
C PRO A 184 -2.65 -7.46 -2.89
N SER A 185 -1.71 -8.22 -3.45
CA SER A 185 -1.89 -8.88 -4.75
C SER A 185 -1.08 -10.16 -4.89
N THR A 186 -1.59 -11.05 -5.76
CA THR A 186 -0.92 -12.29 -6.17
C THR A 186 0.23 -12.00 -7.14
N GLY A 187 1.28 -12.81 -7.07
CA GLY A 187 2.50 -12.63 -7.87
C GLY A 187 2.33 -12.96 -9.35
N GLU A 188 1.35 -13.79 -9.73
CA GLU A 188 1.10 -14.18 -11.13
C GLU A 188 0.93 -12.98 -12.08
N ARG A 189 0.37 -11.87 -11.58
CA ARG A 189 0.17 -10.64 -12.37
C ARG A 189 1.47 -9.91 -12.72
N TYR A 190 2.60 -10.33 -12.14
CA TYR A 190 3.88 -9.65 -12.23
C TYR A 190 4.92 -10.45 -13.02
N LEU A 191 4.55 -11.59 -13.65
CA LEU A 191 5.47 -12.45 -14.40
C LEU A 191 6.23 -11.73 -15.53
N SER A 192 5.67 -10.66 -16.09
CA SER A 192 6.29 -9.83 -17.12
C SER A 192 7.08 -8.63 -16.56
N THR A 193 7.23 -8.53 -15.24
CA THR A 193 7.95 -7.44 -14.56
C THR A 193 9.29 -7.93 -14.05
N GLU A 194 10.13 -6.98 -13.63
CA GLU A 194 11.43 -7.27 -13.01
C GLU A 194 11.35 -8.14 -11.75
N LEU A 195 10.18 -8.29 -11.12
CA LEU A 195 10.02 -9.23 -10.01
C LEU A 195 10.43 -10.65 -10.40
N PHE A 196 10.17 -11.06 -11.65
CA PHE A 196 10.47 -12.40 -12.17
C PHE A 196 11.44 -12.40 -13.37
N GLN A 197 12.01 -11.25 -13.73
CA GLN A 197 13.16 -11.22 -14.62
C GLN A 197 14.42 -11.43 -13.77
N ASP A 198 15.22 -12.42 -14.14
CA ASP A 198 16.44 -12.88 -13.47
C ASP A 198 16.25 -13.63 -12.15
N GLY A 199 15.59 -14.80 -12.24
CA GLY A 199 15.55 -15.86 -11.23
C GLY A 199 16.20 -17.13 -11.72
#